data_AF-A0A4Y1R387-F1
#
_entry.id   AF-A0A4Y1R387-F1
#
_cell.length_a   1.000
_cell.length_b   1.000
_cell.length_c   1.000
_cell.angle_alpha   90.00
_cell.angle_beta   90.00
_cell.angle_gamma   90.00
#
_symmetry.space_group_name_H-M   'P 1'
#
loop_
_entity.id
_entity.type
_entity.pdbx_description
1 polymer ?
#
loop_
_entity_poly.entity_id
_entity_poly.type
_entity_poly.pdbx_seq_one_letter_code
_entity_poly.pdbx_strand_id
1 'polypeptide(L)'
;MIKCGVRPDEVTFVNVLSACGHGGMVEKGENLFNSMKAKFGIEPNVEHYACMVDLYGKAGNLEEAEKLIQGMPFQPDVVIWVAFLGACVLHSSLQPGEFAAKEIEKLRNDHPAIYSTLSKIHGERGVWTVY
;
A
#
# COMPACT_ATOMS: atom_id res chain seq x y z
N MET A 1 18.98 2.67 -16.08
CA MET A 1 17.93 3.68 -16.31
C MET A 1 18.48 5.10 -16.20
N ILE A 2 18.65 5.67 -14.99
CA ILE A 2 19.10 7.08 -14.82
C ILE A 2 20.45 7.38 -15.47
N LYS A 3 21.47 6.52 -15.27
CA LYS A 3 22.79 6.67 -15.91
C LYS A 3 22.76 6.65 -17.44
N CYS A 4 21.70 6.09 -18.03
CA CYS A 4 21.49 6.01 -19.47
C CYS A 4 20.57 7.13 -19.99
N GLY A 5 20.24 8.14 -19.16
CA GLY A 5 19.35 9.24 -19.53
C GLY A 5 17.85 8.91 -19.54
N VAL A 6 17.47 7.69 -19.14
CA VAL A 6 16.06 7.30 -19.07
C VAL A 6 15.47 7.78 -17.74
N ARG A 7 14.37 8.52 -17.81
CA ARG A 7 13.66 9.04 -16.63
C ARG A 7 12.69 7.98 -16.09
N PRO A 8 12.70 7.69 -14.77
CA PRO A 8 11.67 6.87 -14.16
C PRO A 8 10.28 7.47 -14.38
N ASP A 9 9.27 6.61 -14.44
CA ASP A 9 7.84 6.95 -14.41
C ASP A 9 7.16 6.33 -13.17
N GLU A 10 5.86 6.54 -13.05
CA GLU A 10 5.02 6.00 -11.96
C GLU A 10 5.18 4.47 -11.82
N VAL A 11 5.06 3.73 -12.93
CA VAL A 11 5.14 2.26 -12.93
C VAL A 11 6.54 1.79 -12.47
N THR A 12 7.59 2.52 -12.85
CA THR A 12 8.93 2.24 -12.37
C THR A 12 9.02 2.33 -10.85
N PHE A 13 8.41 3.36 -10.25
CA PHE A 13 8.39 3.55 -8.80
C PHE A 13 7.60 2.47 -8.07
N VAL A 14 6.43 2.08 -8.57
CA VAL A 14 5.67 0.94 -8.03
C VAL A 14 6.54 -0.33 -7.98
N ASN A 15 7.22 -0.64 -9.08
CA ASN A 15 8.07 -1.84 -9.17
C ASN A 15 9.24 -1.83 -8.18
N VAL A 16 9.96 -0.71 -8.07
CA VAL A 16 11.12 -0.63 -7.15
C VAL A 16 10.69 -0.57 -5.68
N LEU A 17 9.56 0.07 -5.37
CA LEU A 17 9.00 0.08 -4.00
C LEU A 17 8.53 -1.31 -3.61
N SER A 18 7.84 -2.03 -4.51
CA SER A 18 7.46 -3.41 -4.28
C SER A 18 8.69 -4.31 -4.07
N ALA A 19 9.76 -4.12 -4.85
CA ALA A 19 11.02 -4.84 -4.64
C ALA A 19 11.65 -4.52 -3.27
N CYS A 20 11.58 -3.27 -2.80
CA CYS A 20 11.98 -2.91 -1.45
C CYS A 20 11.13 -3.62 -0.39
N GLY A 21 9.81 -3.72 -0.59
CA GLY A 21 8.89 -4.48 0.24
C GLY A 21 9.30 -5.93 0.42
N HIS A 22 9.57 -6.63 -0.69
CA HIS A 22 10.05 -8.02 -0.67
C HIS A 22 11.43 -8.17 -0.01
N GLY A 23 12.30 -7.18 -0.16
CA GLY A 23 13.64 -7.18 0.42
C GLY A 23 13.73 -6.65 1.85
N GLY A 24 12.62 -6.22 2.46
CA GLY A 24 12.61 -5.57 3.78
C GLY A 24 13.42 -4.26 3.84
N MET A 25 13.62 -3.59 2.71
CA MET A 25 14.50 -2.42 2.60
C MET A 25 13.76 -1.12 2.93
N VAL A 26 13.34 -0.95 4.18
CA VAL A 26 12.48 0.17 4.64
C VAL A 26 13.08 1.54 4.28
N GLU A 27 14.30 1.83 4.76
CA GLU A 27 14.96 3.12 4.53
C GLU A 27 15.12 3.43 3.03
N LYS A 28 15.38 2.41 2.21
CA LYS A 28 15.51 2.59 0.77
C LYS A 28 14.15 2.88 0.11
N GLY A 29 13.09 2.21 0.55
CA GLY A 29 11.72 2.47 0.11
C GLY A 29 11.30 3.91 0.42
N GLU A 30 11.54 4.37 1.65
CA GLU A 30 11.25 5.75 2.08
C GLU A 30 12.00 6.78 1.22
N ASN A 31 13.29 6.57 1.01
CA ASN A 31 14.11 7.45 0.18
C ASN A 31 13.61 7.50 -1.26
N LEU A 32 13.19 6.36 -1.83
CA LEU A 32 12.62 6.29 -3.17
C LEU A 32 11.28 7.02 -3.23
N PHE A 33 10.37 6.73 -2.31
CA PHE A 33 9.04 7.36 -2.24
C PHE A 33 9.14 8.88 -2.12
N ASN A 34 9.95 9.38 -1.19
CA ASN A 34 10.17 10.82 -1.02
C ASN A 34 10.85 11.48 -2.23
N SER A 35 11.66 10.74 -2.98
CA SER A 35 12.32 11.25 -4.17
C SER A 35 11.38 11.44 -5.36
N MET A 36 10.23 10.77 -5.39
CA MET A 36 9.29 10.81 -6.52
C MET A 36 8.91 12.26 -6.88
N LYS A 37 8.38 12.99 -5.90
CA LYS A 37 8.00 14.39 -6.10
C LYS A 37 9.23 15.29 -6.16
N ALA A 38 10.12 15.17 -5.17
CA ALA A 38 11.24 16.10 -4.99
C ALA A 38 12.27 16.07 -6.13
N LYS A 39 12.50 14.92 -6.75
CA LYS A 39 13.52 14.73 -7.80
C LYS A 39 12.94 14.45 -9.18
N PHE A 40 11.79 13.78 -9.25
CA PHE A 40 11.21 13.35 -10.51
C PHE A 40 9.91 14.07 -10.88
N GLY A 41 9.33 14.86 -9.97
CA GLY A 41 8.06 15.56 -10.21
C GLY A 41 6.87 14.62 -10.35
N ILE A 42 6.95 13.42 -9.78
CA ILE A 42 5.91 12.40 -9.82
C ILE A 42 5.16 12.44 -8.49
N GLU A 43 3.85 12.68 -8.54
CA GLU A 43 2.99 12.59 -7.36
C GLU A 43 2.69 11.13 -7.03
N PRO A 44 2.91 10.66 -5.78
CA PRO A 44 2.54 9.31 -5.41
C PRO A 44 1.03 9.07 -5.51
N ASN A 45 0.66 8.00 -6.22
CA ASN A 45 -0.72 7.53 -6.35
C ASN A 45 -1.02 6.35 -5.39
N VAL A 46 -2.26 5.84 -5.41
CA VAL A 46 -2.73 4.74 -4.53
C VAL A 46 -1.78 3.53 -4.54
N GLU A 47 -1.27 3.12 -5.70
CA GLU A 47 -0.41 1.94 -5.82
C GLU A 47 0.94 2.14 -5.11
N HIS A 48 1.50 3.34 -5.16
CA HIS A 48 2.74 3.68 -4.44
C HIS A 48 2.54 3.64 -2.94
N TYR A 49 1.42 4.17 -2.45
CA TYR A 49 1.07 4.10 -1.04
C TYR A 49 0.83 2.66 -0.58
N ALA A 50 0.14 1.85 -1.38
CA ALA A 50 -0.06 0.43 -1.09
C ALA A 50 1.27 -0.33 -0.96
N CYS A 51 2.24 -0.05 -1.85
CA CYS A 51 3.59 -0.63 -1.74
C CYS A 51 4.31 -0.23 -0.45
N MET A 52 4.17 1.02 -0.02
CA MET A 52 4.79 1.51 1.22
C MET A 52 4.10 0.94 2.47
N VAL A 53 2.78 0.81 2.47
CA VAL A 53 2.03 0.16 3.56
C VAL A 53 2.43 -1.31 3.69
N ASP A 54 2.54 -2.04 2.57
CA ASP A 54 3.03 -3.42 2.55
C ASP A 54 4.47 -3.52 3.08
N LEU A 55 5.36 -2.61 2.65
CA LEU A 55 6.74 -2.54 3.11
C LEU A 55 6.84 -2.33 4.63
N TYR A 56 6.16 -1.31 5.17
CA TYR A 56 6.13 -1.06 6.60
C TYR A 56 5.49 -2.22 7.36
N GLY A 57 4.39 -2.74 6.82
CA GLY A 57 3.63 -3.83 7.38
C GLY A 57 4.48 -5.08 7.57
N LYS A 58 5.18 -5.53 6.52
CA LYS A 58 6.09 -6.69 6.58
C LYS A 58 7.29 -6.49 7.51
N ALA A 59 7.71 -5.24 7.70
CA ALA A 59 8.80 -4.90 8.62
C ALA A 59 8.34 -4.83 10.10
N GLY A 60 7.04 -4.94 10.37
CA GLY A 60 6.48 -4.75 11.71
C GLY A 60 6.32 -3.29 12.14
N ASN A 61 6.55 -2.33 11.22
CA ASN A 61 6.47 -0.90 11.48
C ASN A 61 5.02 -0.41 11.33
N LEU A 62 4.09 -1.01 12.07
CA LEU A 62 2.65 -0.76 11.91
C LEU A 62 2.25 0.70 12.20
N GLU A 63 2.92 1.35 13.14
CA GLU A 63 2.66 2.76 13.45
C GLU A 63 3.00 3.67 12.25
N GLU A 64 4.10 3.40 11.55
CA GLU A 64 4.47 4.15 10.36
C GLU A 64 3.57 3.83 9.17
N ALA A 65 3.12 2.58 9.04
CA ALA A 65 2.09 2.23 8.06
C ALA A 65 0.78 3.00 8.31
N GLU A 66 0.32 3.08 9.56
CA GLU A 66 -0.89 3.80 9.92
C GLU A 66 -0.75 5.30 9.70
N LYS A 67 0.35 5.91 10.13
CA LYS A 67 0.66 7.33 9.87
C LYS A 67 0.65 7.63 8.38
N LEU A 68 1.23 6.75 7.56
CA LEU A 68 1.26 6.91 6.12
C LEU A 68 -0.16 6.90 5.54
N ILE A 69 -1.02 5.97 5.97
CA ILE A 69 -2.42 5.88 5.54
C ILE A 69 -3.19 7.15 5.91
N GLN A 70 -3.03 7.64 7.15
CA GLN A 70 -3.67 8.86 7.62
C GLN A 70 -3.16 10.13 6.91
N GLY A 71 -1.90 10.11 6.45
CA GLY A 71 -1.27 11.21 5.72
C GLY A 71 -1.52 11.21 4.21
N MET A 72 -2.34 10.29 3.69
CA MET A 72 -2.64 10.22 2.27
C MET A 72 -3.42 11.46 1.80
N PRO A 73 -3.10 12.02 0.61
CA PRO A 73 -3.82 13.18 0.07
C PRO A 73 -5.18 12.81 -0.55
N PHE A 74 -5.59 11.55 -0.48
CA PHE A 74 -6.84 11.00 -0.99
C PHE A 74 -7.35 9.90 -0.06
N GLN A 75 -8.62 9.51 -0.18
CA GLN A 75 -9.19 8.46 0.65
C GLN A 75 -8.50 7.11 0.39
N PRO A 76 -8.07 6.39 1.44
CA PRO A 76 -7.53 5.04 1.28
C PRO A 76 -8.63 4.09 0.80
N ASP A 77 -8.30 3.28 -0.20
CA ASP A 77 -9.23 2.29 -0.74
C ASP A 77 -9.14 0.95 0.00
N VAL A 78 -9.95 -0.01 -0.43
CA VAL A 78 -9.96 -1.37 0.14
C VAL A 78 -8.60 -2.04 0.07
N VAL A 79 -7.80 -1.79 -0.96
CA VAL A 79 -6.51 -2.46 -1.17
C VAL A 79 -5.53 -2.06 -0.08
N ILE A 80 -5.50 -0.78 0.27
CA ILE A 80 -4.63 -0.25 1.32
C ILE A 80 -5.01 -0.81 2.69
N TRP A 81 -6.30 -0.81 3.03
CA TRP A 81 -6.75 -1.34 4.31
C TRP A 81 -6.54 -2.86 4.42
N VAL A 82 -6.71 -3.61 3.34
CA VAL A 82 -6.42 -5.06 3.30
C VAL A 82 -4.93 -5.32 3.50
N ALA A 83 -4.05 -4.53 2.88
CA ALA A 83 -2.61 -4.65 3.09
C ALA A 83 -2.24 -4.39 4.56
N PHE A 84 -2.80 -3.34 5.16
CA PHE A 84 -2.56 -3.01 6.58
C PHE A 84 -3.13 -4.07 7.52
N LEU A 85 -4.34 -4.58 7.26
CA LEU A 85 -4.94 -5.67 8.04
C LEU A 85 -4.09 -6.94 7.98
N GLY A 86 -3.59 -7.31 6.80
CA GLY A 86 -2.68 -8.44 6.63
C GLY A 86 -1.41 -8.32 7.48
N ALA A 87 -0.84 -7.12 7.54
CA ALA A 87 0.30 -6.83 8.40
C ALA A 87 -0.05 -6.92 9.90
N CYS A 88 -1.22 -6.42 10.30
CA CYS A 88 -1.69 -6.53 11.69
C CYS A 88 -1.85 -7.99 12.11
N VAL A 89 -2.39 -8.84 11.24
CA VAL A 89 -2.51 -10.28 11.47
C VAL A 89 -1.12 -10.93 11.60
N LEU A 90 -0.19 -10.61 10.69
CA LEU A 90 1.18 -11.12 10.71
C LEU A 90 1.89 -10.81 12.05
N HIS A 91 1.66 -9.63 12.60
CA HIS A 91 2.31 -9.15 13.83
C HIS A 91 1.42 -9.25 15.07
N SER A 92 0.32 -10.02 15.03
CA SER A 92 -0.61 -10.22 16.16
C SER A 92 -1.11 -8.91 16.81
N SER A 93 -1.25 -7.87 16.01
CA SER A 93 -1.63 -6.52 16.46
C SER A 93 -3.13 -6.31 16.37
N LEU A 94 -3.83 -6.61 17.47
CA LEU A 94 -5.29 -6.66 17.51
C LEU A 94 -5.96 -5.30 17.29
N GLN A 95 -5.53 -4.27 18.03
CA GLN A 95 -6.19 -2.96 17.98
C GLN A 95 -6.10 -2.29 16.59
N PRO A 96 -4.93 -2.21 15.93
CA PRO A 96 -4.84 -1.68 14.56
C PRO A 96 -5.56 -2.58 13.55
N GLY A 97 -5.57 -3.90 13.76
CA GLY A 97 -6.30 -4.84 12.91
C GLY A 97 -7.82 -4.64 12.96
N GLU A 98 -8.39 -4.47 14.16
CA GLU A 98 -9.80 -4.14 14.33
C GLU A 98 -10.18 -2.80 13.69
N PHE A 99 -9.30 -1.81 13.78
CA PHE A 99 -9.49 -0.52 13.11
C PHE A 99 -9.52 -0.69 11.59
N ALA A 100 -8.53 -1.37 11.01
CA ALA A 100 -8.48 -1.65 9.58
C ALA A 100 -9.74 -2.40 9.09
N ALA A 101 -10.19 -3.40 9.85
CA ALA A 101 -11.40 -4.15 9.53
C ALA A 101 -12.64 -3.25 9.49
N LYS A 102 -12.81 -2.35 10.48
CA LYS A 102 -13.93 -1.40 10.51
C LYS A 102 -13.92 -0.47 9.29
N GLU A 103 -12.76 0.00 8.86
CA GLU A 103 -12.65 0.85 7.66
C GLU A 103 -13.03 0.09 6.38
N ILE A 104 -12.62 -1.18 6.26
CA ILE A 104 -13.05 -2.05 5.15
C ILE A 104 -14.57 -2.22 5.13
N GLU A 105 -15.19 -2.41 6.30
CA GLU A 105 -16.65 -2.55 6.40
C GLU A 105 -17.40 -1.26 6.01
N LYS A 106 -16.89 -0.09 6.41
CA LYS A 106 -17.46 1.20 5.99
C LYS A 106 -17.43 1.34 4.47
N LEU A 107 -16.28 1.10 3.84
CA LEU A 107 -16.12 1.17 2.39
C LEU A 107 -17.06 0.19 1.65
N ARG A 108 -17.24 -1.02 2.19
CA ARG A 108 -18.18 -2.02 1.66
C ARG A 108 -19.61 -1.52 1.71
N ASN A 109 -20.02 -0.88 2.81
CA ASN A 109 -21.39 -0.40 3.01
C ASN A 109 -21.70 0.84 2.17
N ASP A 110 -20.74 1.75 1.99
CA ASP A 110 -20.94 2.96 1.20
C ASP A 110 -21.08 2.63 -0.30
N HIS A 111 -20.30 1.67 -0.81
CA HIS A 111 -20.28 1.32 -2.23
C HIS A 111 -20.22 -0.21 -2.50
N PRO A 112 -21.29 -0.98 -2.23
CA PRO A 112 -21.28 -2.44 -2.33
C PRO A 112 -20.92 -2.99 -3.72
N ALA A 113 -21.41 -2.34 -4.78
CA ALA A 113 -21.16 -2.74 -6.17
C ALA A 113 -19.69 -2.49 -6.59
N ILE A 114 -19.10 -1.36 -6.18
CA ILE A 114 -17.70 -1.03 -6.46
C ILE A 114 -16.79 -2.00 -5.68
N TYR A 115 -17.09 -2.24 -4.40
CA TYR A 115 -16.37 -3.19 -3.56
C TYR A 115 -16.35 -4.59 -4.18
N SER A 116 -17.51 -5.12 -4.60
CA SER A 116 -17.58 -6.44 -5.21
C SER A 116 -16.85 -6.55 -6.55
N THR A 117 -16.80 -5.47 -7.34
CA THR A 117 -16.05 -5.42 -8.60
C THR A 117 -14.54 -5.37 -8.34
N LEU A 118 -14.09 -4.51 -7.42
CA LEU A 118 -12.68 -4.42 -7.02
C LEU A 118 -12.19 -5.74 -6.41
N SER A 119 -12.98 -6.36 -5.53
CA SER A 119 -12.66 -7.66 -4.94
C SER A 119 -12.46 -8.73 -6.01
N LYS A 120 -13.28 -8.76 -7.06
CA LYS A 120 -13.08 -9.68 -8.19
C LYS A 120 -11.81 -9.37 -8.97
N ILE A 121 -11.56 -8.11 -9.33
CA ILE A 121 -10.37 -7.70 -10.10
C ILE A 121 -9.07 -8.01 -9.34
N HIS A 122 -9.04 -7.72 -8.04
CA HIS A 122 -7.87 -8.00 -7.20
C HIS A 122 -7.76 -9.48 -6.80
N GLY A 123 -8.88 -10.18 -6.63
CA GLY A 123 -8.91 -11.63 -6.40
C GLY A 123 -8.41 -12.43 -7.61
N GLU A 124 -8.68 -11.97 -8.83
CA GLU A 124 -8.21 -12.59 -10.08
C GLU A 124 -6.71 -12.35 -10.36
N ARG A 125 -6.09 -11.34 -9.73
CA ARG A 125 -4.63 -11.14 -9.76
C ARG A 125 -3.86 -11.97 -8.71
N GLY A 126 -4.58 -12.78 -7.94
CA GLY A 126 -4.05 -13.91 -7.17
C GLY A 126 -3.42 -13.52 -5.84
N VAL A 127 -4.25 -13.27 -4.82
CA VAL A 127 -4.20 -13.92 -3.48
C VAL A 127 -5.60 -13.76 -2.86
N TRP A 128 -6.05 -14.80 -2.11
CA TRP A 128 -7.22 -14.85 -1.20
C TRP A 128 -8.56 -15.33 -1.77
N THR A 129 -8.71 -16.66 -1.87
CA THR A 129 -10.00 -17.31 -1.60
C THR A 129 -10.20 -17.34 -0.07
N VAL A 130 -11.24 -16.69 0.43
CA VAL A 130 -11.74 -16.93 1.78
C VAL A 130 -13.09 -17.63 1.62
N TYR A 131 -13.18 -18.84 2.18
CA TYR A 131 -14.41 -19.63 2.30
C TYR A 131 -15.39 -18.98 3.28
#